data_AF-A0A0F4I3E0-F1
#
_entry.id   AF-A0A0F4I3E0-F1
#
_cell.length_a   1.000
_cell.length_b   1.000
_cell.length_c   1.000
_cell.angle_alpha   90.00
_cell.angle_beta   90.00
_cell.angle_gamma   90.00
#
_symmetry.space_group_name_H-M   'P 1'
#
loop_
_entity.id
_entity.type
_entity.pdbx_description
1 polymer ?
#
loop_
_entity_poly.entity_id
_entity_poly.type
_entity_poly.pdbx_seq_one_letter_code
_entity_poly.pdbx_strand_id
1 'polypeptide(L)'
;FTVHVTYADGHEEKILAHAVIDASGTWAIPSPAGGDGLPALGERAAADRISYRVPDLNDPATRAWYAGKRTAVIGSGASAFTALASLADLAKSTDGAGTH
;
A
#
# COMPACT_ATOMS: atom_id res chain seq x y z
N PHE A 1 -11.28 22.87 20.89
CA PHE A 1 -11.68 21.79 19.96
C PHE A 1 -12.23 20.63 20.77
N THR A 2 -13.23 19.94 20.23
CA THR A 2 -13.70 18.65 20.79
C THR A 2 -13.41 17.59 19.73
N VAL A 3 -12.54 16.63 20.05
CA VAL A 3 -12.20 15.51 19.19
C VAL A 3 -13.10 14.34 19.55
N HIS A 4 -13.78 13.77 18.56
CA HIS A 4 -14.55 12.54 18.75
C HIS A 4 -13.67 11.37 18.30
N VAL A 5 -13.53 10.35 19.14
CA VAL A 5 -12.71 9.16 18.88
C VAL A 5 -13.63 7.95 18.90
N THR A 6 -13.54 7.11 17.86
CA THR A 6 -14.11 5.76 17.85
C THR A 6 -12.98 4.77 18.00
N TYR A 7 -13.02 3.97 19.06
CA TYR A 7 -12.02 2.92 19.33
C TYR A 7 -12.34 1.66 18.54
N ALA A 8 -11.35 0.76 18.43
CA ALA A 8 -11.49 -0.50 17.68
C ALA A 8 -12.57 -1.44 18.25
N ASP A 9 -12.88 -1.31 19.54
CA ASP A 9 -13.95 -2.04 20.22
C ASP A 9 -15.34 -1.38 20.05
N GLY A 10 -15.42 -0.27 19.31
CA GLY A 10 -16.64 0.49 19.05
C GLY A 10 -17.00 1.52 20.13
N HIS A 11 -16.19 1.67 21.18
CA HIS A 11 -16.39 2.72 22.17
C HIS A 11 -16.19 4.11 21.56
N GLU A 12 -17.01 5.09 21.97
CA GLU A 12 -16.87 6.48 21.55
C GLU A 12 -16.50 7.40 22.72
N GLU A 13 -15.54 8.29 22.48
CA GLU A 13 -15.08 9.26 23.47
C GLU A 13 -15.02 10.68 22.88
N LYS A 14 -15.25 11.68 23.73
CA LYS A 14 -15.03 13.10 23.41
C LYS A 14 -13.87 13.66 24.22
N ILE A 15 -12.85 14.11 23.53
CA ILE A 15 -11.64 14.71 24.13
C ILE A 15 -11.67 16.22 23.90
N LEU A 16 -11.57 17.01 24.97
CA LEU A 16 -11.42 18.46 24.88
C LEU A 16 -9.95 18.83 24.68
N ALA A 17 -9.66 19.62 23.65
CA ALA A 17 -8.30 20.04 23.30
C ALA A 17 -8.24 21.55 23.01
N HIS A 18 -7.17 22.20 23.45
CA HIS A 18 -6.92 23.63 23.15
C HIS A 18 -6.47 23.86 21.71
N ALA A 19 -5.79 22.90 21.09
CA ALA A 19 -5.36 22.91 19.70
C ALA A 19 -5.36 21.48 19.12
N VAL A 20 -5.44 21.35 17.80
CA VAL A 20 -5.34 20.08 17.07
C VAL A 20 -4.31 20.22 15.97
N ILE A 21 -3.39 19.25 15.87
CA ILE A 21 -2.46 19.11 14.75
C ILE A 21 -2.84 17.82 14.03
N ASP A 22 -3.26 17.92 12.77
CA ASP A 22 -3.50 16.76 11.92
C ASP A 22 -2.20 16.30 11.28
N ALA A 23 -1.71 15.14 11.71
CA ALA A 23 -0.55 14.44 11.14
C ALA A 23 -0.92 13.01 10.72
N SER A 24 -2.20 12.74 10.47
CA SER A 24 -2.71 11.41 10.08
C SER A 24 -2.11 10.91 8.75
N GLY A 25 -1.61 11.84 7.93
CA GLY A 25 -0.96 11.54 6.66
C GLY A 25 -1.94 11.01 5.61
N THR A 26 -1.45 10.84 4.38
CA THR A 26 -2.23 10.22 3.29
C THR A 26 -2.02 8.71 3.19
N TRP A 27 -1.25 8.13 4.12
CA TRP A 27 -0.94 6.69 4.09
C TRP A 27 -2.21 5.85 4.07
N ALA A 28 -3.28 6.21 4.78
CA ALA A 28 -4.51 5.42 4.77
C ALA A 28 -5.25 5.42 3.41
N ILE A 29 -5.01 6.40 2.53
CA ILE A 29 -5.75 6.57 1.27
C ILE A 29 -4.74 6.63 0.12
N PRO A 30 -4.38 5.48 -0.47
CA PRO A 30 -3.46 5.48 -1.60
C PRO A 30 -4.07 6.22 -2.81
N SER A 31 -3.23 6.93 -3.55
CA SER A 31 -3.65 7.49 -4.84
C SER A 31 -4.00 6.36 -5.81
N PRO A 32 -5.15 6.43 -6.51
CA PRO A 32 -5.52 5.43 -7.49
C PRO A 32 -4.53 5.37 -8.66
N ALA A 33 -4.54 4.27 -9.40
CA ALA A 33 -3.71 4.09 -10.59
C ALA A 33 -4.21 4.89 -11.80
N GLY A 34 -5.46 5.36 -11.77
CA GLY A 34 -6.04 6.18 -12.82
C GLY A 34 -5.68 7.67 -12.74
N GLY A 35 -6.05 8.41 -13.79
CA GLY A 35 -5.85 9.85 -13.88
C GLY A 35 -6.87 10.65 -13.05
N ASP A 36 -6.60 11.95 -12.89
CA ASP A 36 -7.51 12.93 -12.24
C ASP A 36 -7.94 12.58 -10.81
N GLY A 37 -7.15 11.75 -10.12
CA GLY A 37 -7.48 11.25 -8.78
C GLY A 37 -8.60 10.21 -8.76
N LEU A 38 -8.92 9.59 -9.90
CA LEU A 38 -9.94 8.56 -10.04
C LEU A 38 -9.33 7.17 -10.28
N PRO A 39 -9.96 6.09 -9.81
CA PRO A 39 -9.54 4.73 -10.15
C PRO A 39 -9.57 4.47 -11.65
N ALA A 40 -8.55 3.78 -12.15
CA ALA A 40 -8.50 3.23 -13.48
C ALA A 40 -9.64 2.24 -13.70
N LEU A 41 -9.99 2.05 -14.97
CA LEU A 41 -11.00 1.06 -15.36
C LEU A 41 -10.58 -0.34 -14.90
N GLY A 42 -11.46 -1.00 -14.15
CA GLY A 42 -11.21 -2.34 -13.60
C GLY A 42 -10.41 -2.39 -12.29
N GLU A 43 -9.82 -1.27 -11.83
CA GLU A 43 -8.99 -1.22 -10.61
C GLU A 43 -9.73 -1.75 -9.38
N ARG A 44 -10.97 -1.28 -9.16
CA ARG A 44 -11.81 -1.75 -8.05
C ARG A 44 -12.15 -3.24 -8.14
N ALA A 45 -12.40 -3.74 -9.35
CA ALA A 45 -12.74 -5.15 -9.56
C ALA A 45 -11.53 -6.08 -9.39
N ALA A 46 -10.32 -5.54 -9.54
CA ALA A 46 -9.06 -6.25 -9.40
C ALA A 46 -8.38 -6.00 -8.04
N ALA A 47 -9.10 -5.48 -7.03
CA ALA A 47 -8.55 -5.09 -5.73
C ALA A 47 -7.69 -6.19 -5.09
N ASP A 48 -8.12 -7.46 -5.18
CA ASP A 48 -7.39 -8.61 -4.62
C ASP A 48 -6.06 -8.93 -5.33
N ARG A 49 -5.77 -8.26 -6.44
CA ARG A 49 -4.53 -8.39 -7.23
C ARG A 49 -3.66 -7.13 -7.18
N ILE A 50 -4.09 -6.09 -6.47
CA ILE A 50 -3.44 -4.78 -6.45
C ILE A 50 -2.95 -4.48 -5.04
N SER A 51 -1.68 -4.10 -4.92
CA SER A 51 -1.13 -3.49 -3.71
C SER A 51 -0.64 -2.10 -4.04
N TYR A 52 -0.95 -1.13 -3.18
CA TYR A 52 -0.47 0.26 -3.28
C TYR A 52 0.80 0.51 -2.46
N ARG A 53 1.38 -0.53 -1.85
CA ARG A 53 2.55 -0.41 -0.97
C ARG A 53 3.76 -1.03 -1.61
N VAL A 54 4.92 -0.53 -1.19
CA VAL A 54 6.18 -1.26 -1.39
C VAL A 54 6.03 -2.59 -0.65
N PRO A 55 6.28 -3.73 -1.32
CA PRO A 55 6.11 -5.03 -0.69
C PRO A 55 7.21 -5.28 0.36
N ASP A 56 6.81 -5.74 1.54
CA ASP A 56 7.76 -6.28 2.52
C ASP A 56 8.05 -7.74 2.18
N LEU A 57 9.14 -7.98 1.44
CA LEU A 57 9.50 -9.32 0.98
C LEU A 57 10.20 -10.17 2.05
N ASN A 58 10.35 -9.65 3.27
CA ASN A 58 10.76 -10.45 4.43
C ASN A 58 9.56 -11.19 5.05
N ASP A 59 8.33 -10.69 4.85
CA ASP A 59 7.13 -11.42 5.17
C ASP A 59 6.95 -12.60 4.19
N PRO A 60 6.93 -13.86 4.67
CA PRO A 60 6.82 -15.03 3.80
C PRO A 60 5.54 -15.04 2.94
N ALA A 61 4.42 -14.53 3.47
CA ALA A 61 3.15 -14.52 2.73
C ALA A 61 3.20 -13.53 1.57
N THR A 62 3.68 -12.31 1.81
CA THR A 62 3.91 -11.29 0.78
C THR A 62 4.91 -11.80 -0.26
N ARG A 63 6.01 -12.40 0.17
CA ARG A 63 7.02 -12.97 -0.72
C ARG A 63 6.43 -14.03 -1.65
N ALA A 64 5.65 -14.99 -1.10
CA ALA A 64 4.98 -16.03 -1.88
C ALA A 64 3.94 -15.45 -2.86
N TRP A 65 3.35 -14.30 -2.53
CA TRP A 65 2.43 -13.61 -3.42
C TRP A 65 3.12 -13.01 -4.66
N TYR A 66 4.40 -12.66 -4.61
CA TYR A 66 5.14 -12.11 -5.76
C TYR A 66 6.06 -13.11 -6.47
N ALA A 67 6.59 -14.09 -5.75
CA ALA A 67 7.58 -15.03 -6.27
C ALA A 67 7.08 -15.78 -7.52
N GLY A 68 7.89 -15.75 -8.58
CA GLY A 68 7.60 -16.43 -9.85
C GLY A 68 6.46 -15.80 -10.66
N LYS A 69 6.01 -14.59 -10.30
CA LYS A 69 4.92 -13.89 -10.99
C LYS A 69 5.43 -12.71 -11.80
N ARG A 70 4.65 -12.39 -12.84
CA ARG A 70 4.82 -11.16 -13.60
C ARG A 70 4.10 -10.01 -12.90
N THR A 71 4.83 -8.97 -12.52
CA THR A 71 4.32 -7.86 -11.70
C THR A 71 4.52 -6.52 -12.40
N ALA A 72 3.43 -5.77 -12.58
CA ALA A 72 3.51 -4.39 -13.05
C ALA A 72 3.62 -3.43 -11.87
N VAL A 73 4.57 -2.48 -11.95
CA VAL A 73 4.71 -1.38 -10.99
C VAL A 73 4.27 -0.08 -11.67
N ILE A 74 3.33 0.63 -11.06
CA ILE A 74 2.77 1.88 -11.59
C ILE A 74 3.28 3.05 -10.74
N GLY A 75 3.86 4.04 -11.41
CA GLY A 75 4.34 5.28 -10.79
C GLY A 75 5.80 5.60 -11.11
N SER A 76 6.20 6.84 -10.87
CA SER A 76 7.55 7.36 -11.13
C SER A 76 8.26 7.90 -9.88
N GLY A 77 7.65 7.71 -8.70
CA GLY A 77 8.21 8.18 -7.43
C GLY A 77 9.19 7.19 -6.79
N ALA A 78 9.81 7.61 -5.69
CA ALA A 78 10.78 6.80 -4.94
C ALA A 78 10.23 5.41 -4.56
N SER A 79 8.96 5.33 -4.15
CA SER A 79 8.31 4.06 -3.81
C SER A 79 8.26 3.07 -4.96
N ALA A 80 8.05 3.53 -6.20
CA ALA A 80 8.05 2.65 -7.37
C ALA A 80 9.46 2.08 -7.63
N PHE A 81 10.49 2.92 -7.51
CA PHE A 81 11.88 2.47 -7.63
C PHE A 81 12.26 1.46 -6.54
N THR A 82 11.87 1.72 -5.29
CA THR A 82 12.10 0.76 -4.20
C THR A 82 11.41 -0.57 -4.46
N ALA A 83 10.14 -0.56 -4.89
CA ALA A 83 9.43 -1.78 -5.22
C ALA A 83 10.09 -2.55 -6.37
N LEU A 84 10.53 -1.86 -7.43
CA LEU A 84 11.25 -2.47 -8.55
C LEU A 84 12.59 -3.09 -8.09
N ALA A 85 13.35 -2.40 -7.25
CA ALA A 85 14.60 -2.93 -6.71
C ALA A 85 14.35 -4.21 -5.87
N SER A 86 13.36 -4.18 -4.97
CA SER A 86 13.00 -5.33 -4.15
C SER A 86 12.52 -6.53 -4.98
N LEU A 87 11.69 -6.30 -6.00
CA LEU A 87 11.23 -7.36 -6.91
C LEU A 87 12.36 -7.92 -7.78
N ALA A 88 13.30 -7.07 -8.21
CA ALA A 88 14.48 -7.50 -8.94
C ALA A 88 15.42 -8.35 -8.08
N ASP A 89 15.52 -8.07 -6.78
CA ASP A 89 16.29 -8.89 -5.85
C ASP A 89 15.60 -10.22 -5.57
N LEU A 90 14.26 -10.23 -5.45
CA LEU A 90 13.48 -11.48 -5.41
C LEU A 90 13.69 -12.31 -6.67
N ALA A 91 13.69 -11.71 -7.85
CA ALA A 91 13.92 -12.44 -9.10
C ALA A 91 15.26 -13.19 -9.16
N LYS A 92 16.27 -12.73 -8.40
CA LYS A 92 17.60 -13.35 -8.31
C LYS A 92 17.70 -14.42 -7.22
N SER A 93 16.71 -14.54 -6.33
CA SER A 93 16.74 -15.55 -5.26
C SER A 93 16.35 -16.93 -5.76
N THR A 94 16.70 -17.96 -4.98
CA THR A 94 16.44 -19.38 -5.33
C THR A 94 14.97 -19.71 -5.46
N ASP A 95 14.12 -19.07 -4.66
CA ASP A 95 12.67 -19.25 -4.60
C ASP A 95 11.89 -18.22 -5.43
N GLY A 96 12.57 -17.24 -6.03
CA GLY A 96 11.94 -16.16 -6.81
C GLY A 96 12.12 -16.27 -8.32
N ALA A 97 12.63 -17.41 -8.82
CA ALA A 97 12.82 -17.66 -10.23
C ALA A 97 11.52 -17.44 -11.03
N GLY A 98 11.60 -16.64 -12.10
CA GLY A 98 10.44 -16.26 -12.93
C GLY A 98 9.73 -14.98 -12.50
N THR A 99 10.17 -14.30 -11.44
CA THR A 99 9.68 -12.95 -11.11
C THR A 99 10.19 -11.92 -12.14
N HIS A 100 9.29 -11.16 -12.77
CA HIS A 100 9.64 -10.14 -13.79
C HIS A 100 8.54 -9.09 -14.02
#